data_AF-N6SUU2-F1
#
_entry.id   AF-N6SUU2-F1
#
_cell.length_a   1.000
_cell.length_b   1.000
_cell.length_c   1.000
_cell.angle_alpha   90.00
_cell.angle_beta   90.00
_cell.angle_gamma   90.00
#
_symmetry.space_group_name_H-M   'P 1'
#
loop_
_entity.id
_entity.type
_entity.pdbx_description
1 polymer ?
#
loop_
_entity_poly.entity_id
_entity_poly.type
_entity_poly.pdbx_seq_one_letter_code
_entity_poly.pdbx_strand_id
1 'polypeptide(L)'
;MAAIYQCYRKIVDTIWSPNVWLPPNTTWADIAPESSQEVQHADYRHLFYPLPMALVVLLIRYLFEKYWFAPVGISLGIKSSRPKKAPPIPLLESTYAKSKKWKHKQVQSLAKQLDMSERQVERWLRLRKGQNKPSTLTKFCENAWRCTYYTFSFIYGITVLWDKPWLWDINECWNGFPHQSVTTDIWWYYMFSMAFYWSLCVSQF
;
A
#
# COMPACT_ATOMS: atom_id res chain seq x y z
N MET A 1 -26.49 3.33 23.29
CA MET A 1 -26.51 3.02 21.84
C MET A 1 -27.18 4.13 21.02
N ALA A 2 -28.42 4.55 21.32
CA ALA A 2 -29.11 5.59 20.56
C ALA A 2 -28.41 6.97 20.55
N ALA A 3 -27.90 7.45 21.71
CA ALA A 3 -27.20 8.73 21.79
C ALA A 3 -25.87 8.75 21.02
N ILE A 4 -25.13 7.63 21.03
CA ILE A 4 -23.88 7.48 20.26
C ILE A 4 -24.19 7.47 18.76
N TYR A 5 -25.23 6.75 18.35
CA TYR A 5 -25.69 6.74 16.96
C TYR A 5 -26.13 8.13 16.48
N GLN A 6 -26.88 8.87 17.29
CA GLN A 6 -27.29 10.23 16.95
C GLN A 6 -26.12 11.21 16.87
N CYS A 7 -25.15 11.11 17.79
CA CYS A 7 -23.93 11.92 17.74
C CYS A 7 -23.13 11.61 16.47
N TYR A 8 -22.95 10.32 16.16
CA TYR A 8 -22.30 9.87 14.93
C TYR A 8 -23.01 10.40 13.68
N ARG A 9 -24.34 10.24 13.58
CA ARG A 9 -25.12 10.76 12.43
C ARG A 9 -24.99 12.27 12.30
N LYS A 10 -25.08 13.02 13.40
CA LYS A 10 -24.92 14.47 13.38
C LYS A 10 -23.55 14.89 12.86
N ILE A 11 -22.48 14.22 13.29
CA ILE A 11 -21.12 14.46 12.78
C ILE A 11 -21.04 14.16 11.29
N VAL A 12 -21.53 12.98 10.86
CA VAL A 12 -21.52 12.56 9.45
C VAL A 12 -22.31 13.53 8.57
N ASP A 13 -23.53 13.90 8.98
CA ASP A 13 -24.40 14.80 8.22
C ASP A 13 -23.82 16.22 8.16
N THR A 14 -23.07 16.65 9.19
CA THR A 14 -22.37 17.94 9.20
C THR A 14 -21.18 17.92 8.23
N ILE A 15 -20.35 16.86 8.30
CA ILE A 15 -19.19 16.68 7.42
C ILE A 15 -19.66 16.59 5.97
N TRP A 16 -20.69 15.80 5.66
CA TRP A 16 -21.22 15.61 4.31
C TRP A 16 -22.29 16.62 3.90
N SER A 17 -22.38 17.76 4.60
CA SER A 17 -23.27 18.83 4.16
C SER A 17 -22.76 19.44 2.83
N PRO A 18 -23.65 19.71 1.85
CA PRO A 18 -23.26 20.30 0.56
C PRO A 18 -22.40 21.56 0.70
N ASN A 19 -22.71 22.41 1.69
CA ASN A 19 -22.03 23.68 1.92
C ASN A 19 -20.54 23.55 2.27
N VAL A 20 -20.08 22.37 2.71
CA VAL A 20 -18.67 22.12 3.04
C VAL A 20 -17.85 21.77 1.81
N TRP A 21 -18.43 21.05 0.85
CA TRP A 21 -17.69 20.43 -0.27
C TRP A 21 -18.06 20.99 -1.65
N LEU A 22 -19.27 21.51 -1.81
CA LEU A 22 -19.84 21.90 -3.09
C LEU A 22 -19.92 23.43 -3.20
N PRO A 23 -19.82 23.96 -4.43
CA PRO A 23 -20.04 25.39 -4.67
C PRO A 23 -21.49 25.79 -4.38
N PRO A 24 -21.77 27.10 -4.21
CA PRO A 24 -23.11 27.60 -3.96
C PRO A 24 -24.10 27.11 -5.03
N ASN A 25 -25.35 26.85 -4.62
CA ASN A 25 -26.43 26.37 -5.49
C ASN A 25 -26.23 24.97 -6.11
N THR A 26 -25.31 24.16 -5.59
CA THR A 26 -25.13 22.76 -6.02
C THR A 26 -25.42 21.80 -4.87
N THR A 27 -26.09 20.69 -5.17
CA THR A 27 -26.37 19.59 -4.23
C THR A 27 -25.71 18.29 -4.68
N TRP A 28 -25.65 17.30 -3.78
CA TRP A 28 -25.15 15.96 -4.13
C TRP A 28 -25.96 15.27 -5.23
N ALA A 29 -27.24 15.64 -5.40
CA ALA A 29 -28.09 15.09 -6.45
C ALA A 29 -27.67 15.56 -7.85
N ASP A 30 -27.15 16.79 -7.94
CA ASP A 30 -26.78 17.42 -9.22
C ASP A 30 -25.49 16.82 -9.81
N ILE A 31 -24.64 16.25 -8.97
CA ILE A 31 -23.38 15.58 -9.35
C ILE A 31 -23.44 14.05 -9.20
N ALA A 32 -24.64 13.51 -8.98
CA ALA A 32 -24.81 12.06 -8.92
C ALA A 32 -24.45 11.42 -10.27
N PRO A 33 -24.00 10.16 -10.31
CA PRO A 33 -23.52 9.52 -11.54
C PRO A 33 -24.56 9.48 -12.68
N GLU A 34 -25.84 9.60 -12.36
CA GLU A 34 -26.98 9.52 -13.27
C GLU A 34 -27.74 10.86 -13.36
N SER A 35 -27.16 11.96 -12.89
CA SER A 35 -27.85 13.27 -12.81
C SER A 35 -28.05 13.93 -14.17
N SER A 36 -27.20 13.64 -15.17
CA SER A 36 -27.27 14.24 -16.50
C SER A 36 -26.87 13.26 -17.60
N GLN A 37 -27.44 13.43 -18.81
CA GLN A 37 -27.05 12.65 -19.99
C GLN A 37 -25.84 13.23 -20.73
N GLU A 38 -25.52 14.51 -20.49
CA GLU A 38 -24.47 15.26 -21.20
C GLU A 38 -23.13 15.23 -20.45
N VAL A 39 -23.16 15.25 -19.10
CA VAL A 39 -21.96 15.27 -18.26
C VAL A 39 -21.81 13.95 -17.51
N GLN A 40 -20.71 13.25 -17.77
CA GLN A 40 -20.38 12.00 -17.08
C GLN A 40 -19.62 12.28 -15.78
N HIS A 41 -20.37 12.46 -14.70
CA HIS A 41 -19.80 12.68 -13.37
C HIS A 41 -19.00 11.46 -12.86
N ALA A 42 -18.12 11.71 -11.90
CA ALA A 42 -17.34 10.66 -11.25
C ALA A 42 -18.26 9.70 -10.46
N ASP A 43 -18.24 8.42 -10.82
CA ASP A 43 -19.03 7.41 -10.13
C ASP A 43 -18.24 6.77 -8.98
N TYR A 44 -18.66 7.03 -7.74
CA TYR A 44 -18.06 6.45 -6.54
C TYR A 44 -18.17 4.93 -6.49
N ARG A 45 -19.15 4.32 -7.19
CA ARG A 45 -19.30 2.87 -7.31
C ARG A 45 -18.11 2.25 -8.07
N HIS A 46 -17.41 3.03 -8.90
CA HIS A 46 -16.25 2.55 -9.64
C HIS A 46 -15.03 2.30 -8.72
N LEU A 47 -15.04 2.76 -7.47
CA LEU A 47 -13.99 2.48 -6.49
C LEU A 47 -13.84 0.99 -6.12
N PHE A 48 -14.79 0.14 -6.53
CA PHE A 48 -14.65 -1.32 -6.40
C PHE A 48 -13.77 -1.95 -7.50
N TYR A 49 -13.65 -1.35 -8.70
CA TYR A 49 -12.81 -1.91 -9.79
C TYR A 49 -11.32 -2.05 -9.44
N PRO A 50 -10.69 -1.11 -8.72
CA PRO A 50 -9.31 -1.26 -8.28
C PRO A 50 -9.03 -2.51 -7.45
N LEU A 51 -10.01 -3.09 -6.77
CA LEU A 51 -9.82 -4.26 -5.90
C LEU A 51 -9.43 -5.54 -6.69
N PRO A 52 -10.22 -6.02 -7.68
CA PRO A 52 -9.78 -7.13 -8.52
C PRO A 52 -8.55 -6.76 -9.35
N MET A 53 -8.42 -5.50 -9.80
CA MET A 53 -7.22 -5.05 -10.51
C MET A 53 -5.97 -5.16 -9.64
N ALA A 54 -6.06 -4.89 -8.33
CA ALA A 54 -4.94 -5.03 -7.41
C ALA A 54 -4.42 -6.48 -7.34
N LEU A 55 -5.31 -7.48 -7.47
CA LEU A 55 -4.90 -8.89 -7.56
C LEU A 55 -4.08 -9.16 -8.83
N VAL A 56 -4.49 -8.56 -9.95
CA VAL A 56 -3.75 -8.63 -11.21
C VAL A 56 -2.39 -7.94 -11.07
N VAL A 57 -2.34 -6.77 -10.42
CA VAL A 57 -1.09 -6.05 -10.14
C VAL A 57 -0.15 -6.89 -9.27
N LEU A 58 -0.67 -7.60 -8.26
CA LEU A 58 0.12 -8.53 -7.43
C LEU A 58 0.67 -9.71 -8.23
N LEU A 59 -0.13 -10.26 -9.15
CA LEU A 59 0.32 -11.31 -10.06
C LEU A 59 1.44 -10.80 -10.97
N ILE A 60 1.26 -9.63 -11.59
CA ILE A 60 2.28 -8.99 -12.43
C ILE A 60 3.56 -8.77 -11.61
N ARG A 61 3.44 -8.19 -10.41
CA ARG A 61 4.57 -8.01 -9.49
C ARG A 61 5.32 -9.33 -9.24
N TYR A 62 4.60 -10.40 -8.92
CA TYR A 62 5.21 -11.72 -8.69
C TYR A 62 5.99 -12.21 -9.90
N LEU A 63 5.43 -12.04 -11.11
CA LEU A 63 6.09 -12.44 -12.35
C LEU A 63 7.35 -11.60 -12.63
N PHE A 64 7.27 -10.27 -12.47
CA PHE A 64 8.41 -9.38 -12.65
C PHE A 64 9.51 -9.65 -11.62
N GLU A 65 9.15 -9.85 -10.35
CA GLU A 65 10.11 -10.20 -9.31
C GLU A 65 10.85 -11.51 -9.64
N LYS A 66 10.11 -12.55 -10.04
CA LYS A 66 10.66 -13.87 -10.30
C LYS A 66 11.51 -13.94 -11.56
N TYR A 67 11.04 -13.33 -12.67
CA TYR A 67 11.64 -13.51 -13.99
C TYR A 67 12.58 -12.37 -14.40
N TRP A 68 12.47 -11.19 -13.79
CA TRP A 68 13.24 -10.01 -14.19
C TRP A 68 14.08 -9.47 -13.03
N PHE A 69 13.45 -9.01 -11.94
CA PHE A 69 14.17 -8.28 -10.89
C PHE A 69 15.14 -9.16 -10.11
N ALA A 70 14.73 -10.36 -9.69
CA ALA A 70 15.63 -11.23 -8.94
C ALA A 70 16.85 -11.69 -9.79
N PRO A 71 16.68 -12.14 -11.04
CA PRO A 71 17.81 -12.45 -11.93
C PRO A 71 18.75 -11.26 -12.14
N VAL A 72 18.21 -10.06 -12.39
CA VAL A 72 19.01 -8.83 -12.56
C VAL A 72 19.73 -8.47 -11.25
N GLY A 73 19.09 -8.59 -10.10
CA GLY A 73 19.75 -8.35 -8.82
C GLY A 73 20.91 -9.31 -8.57
N ILE A 74 20.75 -10.59 -8.93
CA ILE A 74 21.81 -11.59 -8.80
C ILE A 74 22.96 -11.32 -9.78
N SER A 75 22.67 -10.91 -11.02
CA SER A 75 23.72 -10.57 -11.99
C SER A 75 24.51 -9.31 -11.59
N LEU A 76 23.88 -8.38 -10.87
CA LEU A 76 24.53 -7.24 -10.22
C LEU A 76 25.33 -7.62 -8.94
N GLY A 77 25.41 -8.89 -8.59
CA GLY A 77 26.19 -9.40 -7.46
C GLY A 77 25.45 -9.40 -6.12
N ILE A 78 24.14 -9.15 -6.09
CA ILE A 78 23.35 -9.23 -4.85
C ILE A 78 23.16 -10.70 -4.46
N LYS A 79 23.70 -11.08 -3.31
CA LYS A 79 23.56 -12.44 -2.78
C LYS A 79 22.09 -12.73 -2.45
N SER A 80 21.58 -13.86 -2.93
CA SER A 80 20.25 -14.40 -2.59
C SER A 80 20.16 -14.99 -1.17
N SER A 81 21.08 -14.59 -0.28
CA SER A 81 21.21 -15.16 1.06
C SER A 81 20.02 -14.78 1.93
N ARG A 82 19.22 -15.79 2.28
CA ARG A 82 18.15 -15.63 3.28
C ARG A 82 18.75 -15.70 4.69
N PRO A 83 18.23 -14.92 5.66
CA PRO A 83 18.66 -15.06 7.05
C PRO A 83 18.53 -16.50 7.54
N LYS A 84 19.55 -16.99 8.25
CA LYS A 84 19.51 -18.32 8.86
C LYS A 84 18.39 -18.37 9.91
N LYS A 85 17.58 -19.43 9.87
CA LYS A 85 16.55 -19.67 10.89
C LYS A 85 17.21 -20.10 12.20
N ALA A 86 16.69 -19.59 13.32
CA ALA A 86 17.09 -20.05 14.64
C ALA A 86 16.54 -21.47 14.88
N PRO A 87 17.26 -22.33 15.62
CA PRO A 87 16.74 -23.64 16.04
C PRO A 87 15.41 -23.49 16.80
N PRO A 88 14.38 -24.31 16.54
CA PRO A 88 13.08 -24.16 17.19
C PRO A 88 13.10 -24.71 18.63
N ILE A 89 13.61 -23.92 19.58
CA ILE A 89 13.67 -24.28 21.01
C ILE A 89 12.44 -23.68 21.72
N PRO A 90 11.47 -24.49 22.18
CA PRO A 90 10.18 -23.99 22.68
C PRO A 90 10.28 -23.00 23.84
N LEU A 91 11.20 -23.22 24.78
CA LEU A 91 11.42 -22.33 25.91
C LEU A 91 11.97 -20.96 25.47
N LEU A 92 12.89 -20.94 24.51
CA LEU A 92 13.44 -19.69 23.97
C LEU A 92 12.42 -18.94 23.11
N GLU A 93 11.62 -19.66 22.31
CA GLU A 93 10.54 -19.07 21.50
C GLU A 93 9.43 -18.46 22.37
N SER A 94 8.95 -19.19 23.39
CA SER A 94 7.93 -18.67 24.32
C SER A 94 8.44 -17.46 25.12
N THR A 95 9.72 -17.47 25.50
CA THR A 95 10.36 -16.32 26.15
C THR A 95 10.53 -15.13 25.19
N TYR A 96 10.88 -15.40 23.93
CA TYR A 96 11.02 -14.39 22.88
C TYR A 96 9.68 -13.73 22.52
N ALA A 97 8.60 -14.51 22.48
CA ALA A 97 7.25 -14.02 22.25
C ALA A 97 6.80 -13.02 23.33
N LYS A 98 7.21 -13.23 24.59
CA LYS A 98 6.95 -12.30 25.71
C LYS A 98 7.81 -11.05 25.64
N SER A 99 9.10 -11.18 25.33
CA SER A 99 10.02 -10.04 25.21
C SER A 99 11.13 -10.29 24.20
N LYS A 100 11.34 -9.31 23.31
CA LYS A 100 12.44 -9.29 22.34
C LYS A 100 13.77 -8.80 22.94
N LYS A 101 13.77 -8.21 24.14
CA LYS A 101 14.97 -7.69 24.82
C LYS A 101 15.21 -8.49 26.10
N TRP A 102 16.30 -9.24 26.15
CA TRP A 102 16.66 -10.06 27.30
C TRP A 102 17.80 -9.39 28.08
N LYS A 103 17.66 -9.35 29.42
CA LYS A 103 18.73 -8.90 30.32
C LYS A 103 19.72 -10.05 30.54
N HIS A 104 20.97 -9.73 30.91
CA HIS A 104 22.00 -10.74 31.14
C HIS A 104 21.56 -11.84 32.15
N LYS A 105 20.94 -11.47 33.28
CA LYS A 105 20.38 -12.43 34.26
C LYS A 105 19.37 -13.42 33.64
N GLN A 106 18.57 -12.95 32.68
CA GLN A 106 17.58 -13.79 32.00
C GLN A 106 18.26 -14.77 31.04
N VAL A 107 19.29 -14.32 30.32
CA VAL A 107 20.13 -15.19 29.47
C VAL A 107 20.78 -16.29 30.31
N GLN A 108 21.36 -15.92 31.46
CA GLN A 108 21.99 -16.87 32.38
C GLN A 108 20.98 -17.92 32.93
N SER A 109 19.78 -17.49 33.29
CA SER A 109 18.73 -18.42 33.75
C SER A 109 18.29 -19.39 32.65
N LEU A 110 18.13 -18.92 31.41
CA LEU A 110 17.76 -19.75 30.26
C LEU A 110 18.87 -20.73 29.88
N ALA A 111 20.12 -20.27 29.96
CA ALA A 111 21.31 -21.10 29.75
C ALA A 111 21.33 -22.29 30.72
N LYS A 112 21.09 -22.04 32.01
CA LYS A 112 21.00 -23.10 33.04
C LYS A 112 19.83 -24.07 32.81
N GLN A 113 18.66 -23.58 32.43
CA GLN A 113 17.48 -24.44 32.21
C GLN A 113 17.61 -25.36 31.00
N LEU A 114 18.37 -24.94 29.98
CA LEU A 114 18.51 -25.67 28.71
C LEU A 114 19.82 -26.47 28.60
N ASP A 115 20.65 -26.44 29.64
CA ASP A 115 22.02 -26.96 29.61
C ASP A 115 22.82 -26.42 28.41
N MET A 116 22.67 -25.11 28.15
CA MET A 116 23.34 -24.39 27.07
C MET A 116 24.30 -23.36 27.64
N SER A 117 25.35 -23.03 26.90
CA SER A 117 26.15 -21.85 27.23
C SER A 117 25.37 -20.55 26.98
N GLU A 118 25.64 -19.51 27.78
CA GLU A 118 25.06 -18.18 27.58
C GLU A 118 25.29 -17.66 26.16
N ARG A 119 26.48 -17.93 25.59
CA ARG A 119 26.83 -17.55 24.21
C ARG A 119 25.95 -18.24 23.16
N GLN A 120 25.53 -19.49 23.37
CA GLN A 120 24.60 -20.17 22.48
C GLN A 120 23.21 -19.52 22.56
N VAL A 121 22.74 -19.16 23.76
CA VAL A 121 21.46 -18.45 23.97
C VAL A 121 21.48 -17.07 23.31
N GLU A 122 22.57 -16.30 23.46
CA GLU A 122 22.73 -15.00 22.80
C GLU A 122 22.82 -15.11 21.28
N ARG A 123 23.54 -16.10 20.76
CA ARG A 123 23.63 -16.37 19.32
C ARG A 123 22.26 -16.74 18.77
N TRP A 124 21.51 -17.58 19.48
CA TRP A 124 20.14 -17.92 19.15
C TRP A 124 19.27 -16.66 19.07
N LEU A 125 19.33 -15.80 20.10
CA LEU A 125 18.56 -14.55 20.13
C LEU A 125 18.90 -13.62 18.96
N ARG A 126 20.18 -13.49 18.61
CA ARG A 126 20.62 -12.69 17.46
C ARG A 126 20.10 -13.26 16.13
N LEU A 127 20.21 -14.58 15.94
CA LEU A 127 19.67 -15.27 14.76
C LEU A 127 18.15 -15.09 14.67
N ARG A 128 17.44 -15.30 15.78
CA ARG A 128 15.98 -15.19 15.84
C ARG A 128 15.48 -13.79 15.49
N LYS A 129 16.18 -12.75 15.96
CA LYS A 129 15.91 -11.34 15.60
C LYS A 129 16.19 -11.03 14.13
N GLY A 130 17.13 -11.73 13.51
CA GLY A 130 17.48 -11.56 12.09
C GLY A 130 16.61 -12.39 11.15
N GLN A 131 15.99 -13.46 11.63
CA GLN A 131 15.30 -14.48 10.83
C GLN A 131 14.18 -13.93 9.94
N ASN A 132 13.41 -12.95 10.40
CA ASN A 132 12.28 -12.39 9.66
C ASN A 132 12.63 -11.10 8.89
N LYS A 133 13.90 -10.70 8.87
CA LYS A 133 14.29 -9.50 8.13
C LYS A 133 14.32 -9.82 6.63
N PRO A 134 13.74 -8.97 5.77
CA PRO A 134 13.83 -9.16 4.33
C PRO A 134 15.31 -9.13 3.91
N SER A 135 15.64 -9.97 2.94
CA SER A 135 16.99 -10.01 2.37
C SER A 135 17.28 -8.75 1.55
N THR A 136 18.56 -8.45 1.28
CA THR A 136 18.93 -7.34 0.39
C THR A 136 18.33 -7.52 -1.01
N LEU A 137 18.27 -8.77 -1.50
CA LEU A 137 17.64 -9.07 -2.79
C LEU A 137 16.14 -8.78 -2.77
N THR A 138 15.43 -9.14 -1.70
CA THR A 138 14.01 -8.82 -1.53
C THR A 138 13.77 -7.31 -1.57
N LYS A 139 14.58 -6.54 -0.82
CA LYS A 139 14.50 -5.07 -0.84
C LYS A 139 14.82 -4.47 -2.20
N PHE A 140 15.78 -5.06 -2.93
CA PHE A 140 16.09 -4.66 -4.30
C PHE A 140 14.87 -4.86 -5.20
N CYS A 141 14.25 -6.05 -5.18
CA CYS A 141 13.06 -6.34 -5.97
C CYS A 141 11.88 -5.42 -5.62
N GLU A 142 11.66 -5.13 -4.33
CA GLU A 142 10.63 -4.17 -3.89
C GLU A 142 10.87 -2.77 -4.45
N ASN A 143 12.10 -2.27 -4.41
CA ASN A 143 12.45 -0.95 -4.95
C ASN A 143 12.42 -0.93 -6.47
N ALA A 144 12.85 -2.00 -7.14
CA ALA A 144 12.75 -2.15 -8.59
C ALA A 144 11.29 -2.10 -9.03
N TRP A 145 10.40 -2.83 -8.35
CA TRP A 145 8.96 -2.79 -8.61
C TRP A 145 8.37 -1.38 -8.48
N ARG A 146 8.68 -0.67 -7.38
CA ARG A 146 8.24 0.72 -7.18
C ARG A 146 8.78 1.64 -8.28
N CYS A 147 10.06 1.54 -8.59
CA CYS A 147 10.71 2.32 -9.64
C CYS A 147 10.00 2.11 -10.98
N THR A 148 9.85 0.84 -11.41
CA THR A 148 9.15 0.47 -12.63
C THR A 148 7.73 1.05 -12.68
N TYR A 149 6.94 0.83 -11.63
CA TYR A 149 5.58 1.35 -11.57
C TYR A 149 5.53 2.89 -11.67
N TYR A 150 6.31 3.60 -10.85
CA TYR A 150 6.27 5.07 -10.83
C TYR A 150 6.77 5.68 -12.13
N THR A 151 7.77 5.07 -12.78
CA THR A 151 8.23 5.50 -14.11
C THR A 151 7.11 5.34 -15.14
N PHE A 152 6.46 4.17 -15.20
CA PHE A 152 5.35 3.96 -16.13
C PHE A 152 4.15 4.86 -15.82
N SER A 153 3.77 5.02 -14.55
CA SER A 153 2.69 5.90 -14.12
C SER A 153 2.97 7.35 -14.48
N PHE A 154 4.21 7.82 -14.33
CA PHE A 154 4.60 9.18 -14.68
C PHE A 154 4.48 9.43 -16.19
N ILE A 155 5.03 8.52 -17.01
CA ILE A 155 4.92 8.60 -18.48
C ILE A 155 3.45 8.55 -18.89
N TYR A 156 2.68 7.62 -18.34
CA TYR A 156 1.25 7.48 -18.65
C TYR A 156 0.46 8.75 -18.26
N GLY A 157 0.75 9.33 -17.09
CA GLY A 157 0.13 10.58 -16.65
C GLY A 157 0.41 11.75 -17.59
N ILE A 158 1.65 11.91 -18.05
CA ILE A 158 1.98 12.91 -19.08
C ILE A 158 1.19 12.65 -20.35
N THR A 159 1.14 11.41 -20.83
CA THR A 159 0.43 11.09 -22.09
C THR A 159 -1.07 11.35 -22.03
N VAL A 160 -1.72 11.04 -20.90
CA VAL A 160 -3.17 11.23 -20.70
C VAL A 160 -3.55 12.69 -20.52
N LEU A 161 -2.65 13.49 -19.91
CA LEU A 161 -2.89 14.90 -19.66
C LEU A 161 -2.47 15.81 -20.81
N TRP A 162 -1.69 15.32 -21.78
CA TRP A 162 -1.05 16.15 -22.79
C TRP A 162 -2.02 16.99 -23.62
N ASP A 163 -3.15 16.39 -24.00
CA ASP A 163 -4.23 17.01 -24.78
C ASP A 163 -5.24 17.78 -23.90
N LYS A 164 -5.05 17.78 -22.58
CA LYS A 164 -5.98 18.42 -21.65
C LYS A 164 -5.58 19.88 -21.39
N PRO A 165 -6.50 20.85 -21.55
CA PRO A 165 -6.15 22.26 -21.45
C PRO A 165 -5.67 22.64 -20.05
N TRP A 166 -6.19 21.99 -19.01
CA TRP A 166 -5.79 22.21 -17.62
C TRP A 166 -4.37 21.74 -17.27
N LEU A 167 -3.71 20.98 -18.14
CA LEU A 167 -2.27 20.72 -17.99
C LEU A 167 -1.46 22.00 -18.24
N TRP A 168 -1.93 22.85 -19.15
CA TRP A 168 -1.24 24.03 -19.65
C TRP A 168 -1.71 25.33 -18.98
N ASP A 169 -3.00 25.44 -18.71
CA ASP A 169 -3.60 26.54 -17.94
C ASP A 169 -4.49 26.00 -16.82
N ILE A 170 -4.02 26.15 -15.58
CA ILE A 170 -4.73 25.64 -14.40
C ILE A 170 -6.12 26.26 -14.19
N ASN A 171 -6.40 27.42 -14.79
CA ASN A 171 -7.72 28.05 -14.68
C ASN A 171 -8.81 27.21 -15.36
N GLU A 172 -8.45 26.44 -16.38
CA GLU A 172 -9.36 25.55 -17.10
C GLU A 172 -9.89 24.41 -16.21
N CYS A 173 -9.24 24.09 -15.08
CA CYS A 173 -9.78 23.19 -14.06
C CYS A 173 -11.11 23.69 -13.46
N TRP A 174 -11.34 25.00 -13.44
CA TRP A 174 -12.51 25.60 -12.79
C TRP A 174 -13.64 25.88 -13.78
N ASN A 175 -13.34 25.87 -15.08
CA ASN A 175 -14.32 26.12 -16.12
C ASN A 175 -15.36 24.98 -16.13
N GLY A 176 -16.62 25.33 -15.86
CA GLY A 176 -17.71 24.36 -15.77
C GLY A 176 -17.72 23.52 -14.50
N PHE A 177 -16.84 23.76 -13.52
CA PHE A 177 -16.91 23.08 -12.22
C PHE A 177 -18.24 23.41 -11.50
N PRO A 178 -18.96 22.43 -10.93
CA PRO A 178 -18.57 21.02 -10.71
C PRO A 178 -19.07 20.05 -11.81
N HIS A 179 -19.64 20.55 -12.90
CA HIS A 179 -20.19 19.78 -14.01
C HIS A 179 -19.16 19.48 -15.09
N GLN A 180 -18.14 18.70 -14.72
CA GLN A 180 -17.08 18.24 -15.62
C GLN A 180 -17.15 16.73 -15.81
N SER A 181 -17.05 16.29 -17.07
CA SER A 181 -17.03 14.88 -17.43
C SER A 181 -15.68 14.24 -17.11
N VAL A 182 -15.69 13.08 -16.47
CA VAL A 182 -14.49 12.25 -16.32
C VAL A 182 -14.26 11.48 -17.62
N THR A 183 -13.25 11.89 -18.37
CA THR A 183 -12.89 11.18 -19.61
C THR A 183 -12.35 9.78 -19.30
N THR A 184 -12.55 8.84 -20.23
CA THR A 184 -12.23 7.42 -20.03
C THR A 184 -10.76 7.15 -19.76
N ASP A 185 -9.86 7.90 -20.40
CA ASP A 185 -8.41 7.86 -20.19
C ASP A 185 -8.00 8.27 -18.77
N ILE A 186 -8.59 9.35 -18.26
CA ILE A 186 -8.40 9.82 -16.88
C ILE A 186 -8.96 8.81 -15.89
N TRP A 187 -10.13 8.25 -16.19
CA TRP A 187 -10.71 7.20 -15.38
C TRP A 187 -9.77 6.00 -15.25
N TRP A 188 -9.23 5.49 -16.37
CA TRP A 188 -8.25 4.39 -16.34
C TRP A 188 -6.98 4.75 -15.56
N TYR A 189 -6.47 5.96 -15.75
CA TYR A 189 -5.32 6.47 -15.00
C TYR A 189 -5.54 6.39 -13.49
N TYR A 190 -6.71 6.83 -13.01
CA TYR A 190 -7.07 6.72 -11.59
C TYR A 190 -7.30 5.29 -11.14
N MET A 191 -7.97 4.45 -11.94
CA MET A 191 -8.21 3.05 -11.58
C MET A 191 -6.91 2.25 -11.43
N PHE A 192 -5.98 2.40 -12.38
CA PHE A 192 -4.65 1.77 -12.28
C PHE A 192 -3.87 2.29 -11.07
N SER A 193 -3.94 3.61 -10.83
CA SER A 193 -3.28 4.23 -9.68
C SER A 193 -3.78 3.66 -8.36
N MET A 194 -5.10 3.61 -8.18
CA MET A 194 -5.70 3.03 -6.98
C MET A 194 -5.41 1.54 -6.83
N ALA A 195 -5.44 0.77 -7.93
CA ALA A 195 -5.16 -0.66 -7.91
C ALA A 195 -3.74 -0.94 -7.40
N PHE A 196 -2.76 -0.14 -7.82
CA PHE A 196 -1.41 -0.23 -7.30
C PHE A 196 -1.32 0.03 -5.80
N TYR A 197 -1.96 1.10 -5.31
CA TYR A 197 -1.94 1.40 -3.86
C TYR A 197 -2.66 0.33 -3.04
N TRP A 198 -3.79 -0.22 -3.52
CA TRP A 198 -4.42 -1.38 -2.90
C TRP A 198 -3.51 -2.60 -2.86
N SER A 199 -2.75 -2.86 -3.94
CA SER A 199 -1.77 -3.94 -3.97
C SER A 199 -0.67 -3.74 -2.91
N LEU A 200 -0.25 -2.50 -2.66
CA LEU A 200 0.73 -2.17 -1.61
C LEU A 200 0.15 -2.40 -0.22
N CYS A 201 -1.12 -2.06 0.03
CA CYS A 201 -1.77 -2.35 1.31
C CYS A 201 -1.72 -3.85 1.64
N VAL A 202 -1.80 -4.75 0.66
CA VAL A 202 -1.73 -6.19 0.91
C VAL A 202 -0.29 -6.69 1.07
N SER A 203 0.66 -6.11 0.32
CA SER A 203 2.00 -6.68 0.13
C SER A 203 3.14 -5.95 0.85
N GLN A 204 2.86 -4.87 1.57
CA GLN A 204 3.87 -4.03 2.24
C GLN A 204 4.11 -4.40 3.73
N PHE A 205 3.46 -5.45 4.24
CA PHE A 205 3.55 -5.90 5.64
C PHE A 205 4.50 -7.10 5.86
#